data_AF-A0A956JK00-F1
#
_entry.id   AF-A0A956JK00-F1
#
_cell.length_a   1.000
_cell.length_b   1.000
_cell.length_c   1.000
_cell.angle_alpha   90.00
_cell.angle_beta   90.00
_cell.angle_gamma   90.00
#
_symmetry.space_group_name_H-M   'P 1'
#
loop_
_entity.id
_entity.type
_entity.pdbx_description
1 polymer ?
#
loop_
_entity_poly.entity_id
_entity_poly.type
_entity_poly.pdbx_seq_one_letter_code
_entity_poly.pdbx_strand_id
1 'polypeptide(L)' 'MFCDQCEQTAHNTGCTDLGVCGKNPDIESLQKILLYGVKGMAAYKAHARRLGKTDAEVEAFIEEALFAT' A
#
# COMPACT_ATOMS: atom_id res chain seq x y z
N MET A 1 -1.24 -14.48 -4.93
CA MET A 1 -1.13 -13.01 -5.15
C MET A 1 -2.41 -12.51 -5.77
N PHE A 2 -2.68 -11.20 -5.73
CA PHE A 2 -3.74 -10.56 -6.53
C PHE A 2 -3.44 -9.07 -6.68
N CYS A 3 -3.00 -8.65 -7.86
CA CYS A 3 -2.67 -7.25 -8.16
C CYS A 3 -3.34 -6.79 -9.47
N ASP A 4 -4.09 -5.71 -9.38
CA ASP A 4 -4.94 -5.12 -10.41
C ASP A 4 -4.68 -3.62 -10.62
N GLN A 5 -3.56 -3.10 -10.10
CA GLN A 5 -3.32 -1.66 -9.98
C GLN A 5 -2.86 -0.95 -11.25
N CYS A 6 -2.32 -1.68 -12.23
CA CYS A 6 -1.79 -1.09 -13.45
C CYS A 6 -2.60 -1.51 -14.69
N GLU A 7 -2.48 -0.74 -15.76
CA GLU A 7 -3.20 -1.00 -17.02
C GLU A 7 -2.81 -2.35 -17.66
N GLN A 8 -1.57 -2.79 -17.47
CA GLN A 8 -1.03 -4.03 -18.07
C GLN A 8 -1.36 -5.30 -17.27
N THR A 9 -2.35 -5.28 -16.38
CA THR A 9 -2.69 -6.47 -15.58
C THR A 9 -3.12 -7.63 -16.47
N ALA A 10 -2.85 -8.85 -16.03
CA ALA A 10 -3.19 -10.06 -16.79
C ALA A 10 -4.70 -10.07 -17.11
N HIS A 11 -5.00 -10.25 -18.40
CA HIS A 11 -6.37 -10.27 -18.94
C HIS A 11 -7.21 -9.02 -18.63
N ASN A 12 -6.59 -7.89 -18.26
CA ASN A 12 -7.28 -6.68 -17.78
C ASN A 12 -8.22 -6.95 -16.59
N THR A 13 -7.88 -7.93 -15.74
CA THR A 13 -8.66 -8.28 -14.54
C THR A 13 -7.78 -8.32 -13.29
N GLY A 14 -6.59 -8.91 -13.37
CA GLY A 14 -5.67 -8.99 -12.24
C GLY A 14 -4.65 -10.11 -12.38
N CYS A 15 -3.44 -9.88 -11.88
CA CYS A 15 -2.37 -10.87 -11.89
C CYS A 15 -2.51 -11.81 -10.67
N THR A 16 -2.63 -13.13 -10.92
CA THR A 16 -2.88 -14.14 -9.87
C THR A 16 -1.69 -15.06 -9.56
N ASP A 17 -0.73 -15.20 -10.47
CA ASP A 17 0.44 -16.10 -10.33
C ASP A 17 1.80 -15.37 -10.42
N LEU A 18 2.00 -14.55 -11.44
CA LEU A 18 3.12 -13.61 -11.59
C LEU A 18 2.60 -12.31 -12.21
N GLY A 19 3.07 -11.17 -11.72
CA GLY A 19 2.74 -9.88 -12.30
C GLY A 19 3.35 -9.72 -13.69
N VAL A 20 2.61 -9.12 -14.63
CA VAL A 20 3.14 -8.80 -15.97
C VAL A 20 4.38 -7.90 -15.89
N CYS A 21 4.46 -7.05 -14.86
CA CYS A 21 5.63 -6.23 -14.55
C CYS A 21 6.79 -6.98 -13.86
N GLY A 22 6.68 -8.30 -13.67
CA GLY A 22 7.67 -9.14 -12.99
C GLY A 22 7.51 -9.24 -11.46
N LYS A 23 6.52 -8.57 -10.86
CA LYS A 23 6.23 -8.69 -9.42
C LYS A 23 5.81 -10.11 -9.06
N ASN A 24 6.53 -10.75 -8.14
CA ASN A 24 6.22 -12.10 -7.67
C ASN A 24 5.25 -12.10 -6.46
N PRO A 25 4.72 -13.28 -6.08
CA PRO A 25 3.77 -13.36 -4.98
C PRO A 25 4.28 -12.91 -3.61
N ASP A 26 5.58 -13.08 -3.34
CA ASP A 26 6.19 -12.67 -2.06
C ASP A 26 6.24 -11.14 -1.95
N ILE A 27 6.71 -10.46 -3.00
CA ILE A 27 6.74 -9.00 -3.07
C ILE A 27 5.32 -8.43 -2.99
N GLU A 28 4.36 -9.01 -3.70
CA GLU A 28 2.96 -8.60 -3.60
C GLU A 28 2.43 -8.73 -2.16
N SER A 29 2.73 -9.85 -1.50
CA SER A 29 2.29 -10.07 -0.13
C SER A 29 2.91 -9.05 0.84
N LEU A 30 4.19 -8.71 0.67
CA LEU A 30 4.85 -7.66 1.44
C LEU A 30 4.21 -6.28 1.21
N GLN A 31 3.93 -5.91 -0.04
CA GLN A 31 3.25 -4.65 -0.36
C GLN A 31 1.84 -4.60 0.25
N LYS A 32 1.08 -5.69 0.21
CA LYS A 32 -0.25 -5.76 0.85
C LYS A 32 -0.18 -5.67 2.38
N ILE A 33 0.82 -6.29 3.01
CA ILE A 33 1.05 -6.18 4.47
C ILE A 33 1.42 -4.74 4.82
N LEU A 34 2.29 -4.09 4.04
CA LEU A 34 2.64 -2.67 4.23
C LEU A 34 1.40 -1.79 4.16
N LEU A 35 0.58 -1.95 3.12
CA LEU A 35 -0.69 -1.20 2.97
C LEU A 35 -1.66 -1.48 4.12
N TYR A 36 -1.72 -2.71 4.64
CA TYR A 36 -2.54 -3.03 5.82
C TYR A 36 -2.07 -2.27 7.08
N GLY A 37 -0.75 -2.23 7.31
CA GLY A 37 -0.16 -1.44 8.39
C GLY A 37 -0.43 0.06 8.25
N VAL A 38 -0.24 0.61 7.04
CA VAL A 38 -0.50 2.03 6.73
C VAL A 38 -1.95 2.41 6.98
N LYS A 39 -2.92 1.55 6.66
CA LYS A 39 -4.34 1.77 7.01
C LYS A 39 -4.55 1.92 8.52
N GLY A 40 -3.87 1.09 9.32
CA GLY A 40 -3.88 1.20 10.79
C GLY A 40 -3.28 2.52 11.27
N MET A 41 -2.11 2.90 10.75
CA MET A 41 -1.47 4.18 11.06
C MET A 41 -2.37 5.37 10.71
N ALA A 42 -3.01 5.34 9.53
CA ALA A 42 -3.93 6.37 9.08
C ALA A 42 -5.15 6.53 10.00
N ALA A 43 -5.68 5.43 10.55
CA ALA A 43 -6.77 5.48 11.52
C ALA A 43 -6.37 6.25 12.79
N TYR A 44 -5.22 5.94 13.38
CA TYR A 44 -4.72 6.65 14.57
C TYR A 44 -4.32 8.10 14.26
N LYS A 45 -3.66 8.35 13.12
CA LYS A 45 -3.35 9.70 12.62
C LYS A 45 -4.61 10.55 12.48
N ALA A 46 -5.69 9.99 11.95
CA ALA A 46 -6.97 10.69 11.80
C ALA A 46 -7.57 11.07 13.17
N HIS A 47 -7.50 10.19 14.17
CA HIS A 47 -7.93 10.50 15.53
C HIS A 47 -7.06 11.57 16.20
N ALA A 48 -5.73 11.48 16.04
CA ALA A 48 -4.80 12.48 16.57
C ALA A 48 -5.04 13.88 15.98
N ARG A 49 -5.29 13.95 14.66
CA ARG A 49 -5.63 15.22 13.97
C ARG A 49 -6.88 15.90 14.54
N ARG A 50 -7.91 15.13 14.96
CA ARG A 50 -9.10 15.69 15.62
C ARG A 50 -8.81 16.35 16.98
N LEU A 51 -7.70 15.98 17.60
CA LEU A 51 -7.19 16.57 18.84
C LEU A 51 -6.15 17.68 18.58
N GLY A 52 -6.00 18.12 17.33
CA GLY A 52 -5.00 19.13 16.93
C GLY A 52 -3.55 18.62 16.97
N LYS A 53 -3.34 17.29 16.96
CA LYS A 53 -2.00 16.67 16.96
C LYS A 53 -1.64 16.19 15.56
N THR A 54 -0.42 16.50 15.14
CA THR A 54 0.20 16.07 13.88
C THR A 54 1.64 15.68 14.14
N ASP A 55 2.20 14.84 13.27
CA ASP A 55 3.57 14.38 13.36
C ASP A 55 4.11 14.23 11.94
N ALA A 56 5.13 15.02 11.58
CA ALA A 56 5.67 15.06 10.22
C ALA A 56 6.35 13.74 9.81
N GLU A 57 6.90 12.98 10.74
CA GLU A 57 7.54 11.70 10.47
C GLU A 57 6.48 10.65 10.08
N VAL A 58 5.36 10.62 10.81
CA VAL A 58 4.22 9.75 10.48
C VAL A 58 3.64 10.10 9.10
N GLU A 59 3.60 11.38 8.75
CA GLU A 59 3.11 11.82 7.43
C GLU A 59 4.05 11.40 6.31
N ALA A 60 5.34 11.68 6.45
CA ALA A 60 6.36 11.30 5.48
C ALA A 60 6.43 9.79 5.26
N PHE A 61 6.38 8.99 6.34
CA PHE A 61 6.40 7.54 6.23
C PHE A 61 5.18 6.99 5.49
N ILE A 62 3.98 7.54 5.75
CA ILE A 62 2.78 7.11 5.03
C ILE A 62 2.92 7.41 3.53
N GLU A 63 3.46 8.57 3.16
CA GLU A 63 3.68 8.93 1.75
C GLU A 63 4.72 8.03 1.08
N GLU A 64 5.85 7.78 1.75
CA GLU A 64 6.89 6.87 1.28
C GLU A 64 6.36 5.44 1.10
N ALA A 65 5.64 4.92 2.09
CA ALA A 65 5.07 3.58 2.05
C ALA A 65 4.05 3.41 0.92
N LEU A 66 3.25 4.44 0.63
CA LEU A 66 2.31 4.43 -0.49
C LEU A 66 3.03 4.53 -1.85
N PHE A 67 4.13 5.29 -1.92
CA PHE A 67 4.92 5.42 -3.15
C PHE A 67 5.68 4.13 -3.50
N ALA A 68 6.04 3.32 -2.51
CA ALA A 68 6.79 2.07 -2.68
C ALA A 68 5.95 0.87 -3.17
N THR A 69 4.62 1.02 -3.31
CA THR A 69 3.70 -0.07 -3.71
C THR A 69 3.05 0.17 -5.06
#